data_AF-A0A0H3I4L3-F1
#
_entry.id   AF-A0A0H3I4L3-F1
#
_cell.length_a   1.000
_cell.length_b   1.000
_cell.length_c   1.000
_cell.angle_alpha   90.00
_cell.angle_beta   90.00
_cell.angle_gamma   90.00
#
_symmetry.space_group_name_H-M   'P 1'
#
loop_
_entity.id
_entity.type
_entity.pdbx_description
1 polymer ?
#
loop_
_entity_poly.entity_id
_entity_poly.type
_entity_poly.pdbx_seq_one_letter_code
_entity_poly.pdbx_strand_id
1 'polypeptide(L)'
;MLLLLVLAVIAVAIYSWLKQPQYISPEVKPQPENPLFRDGAFHNPIARPTRNQNRIALLYHFLFGKDVGALPDIRLPSEKTDLHQLSKTENVIIWMGHSSYFIQLEGKTFLLDPVFSDNASPVPRTNIAFEGSNVYSPEDVPEIDYLLITHDHWDHLDYPTLNALRGKIRRIVTLTGVGSYFVKWGFPQESITEGDWFSCLKEDGVDIHVLPTQHFSGRLLKHNQTLWGSFALITAQHRLYLGGDSGYGPHYKEIAKHLGGFDIAILECGQYDQNWPHVHMKPEECAQAASDLQAKAVLPGHNSKFKLAHHRWNDPLERISQASENQDWRLMTPRIGERVQVDNPQQTFSQWW
;
A
#
# COMPACT_ATOMS: atom_id res chain seq x y z
N MET A 1 21.70 -41.30 -9.59
CA MET A 1 20.27 -41.71 -9.61
C MET A 1 19.49 -41.10 -8.44
N LEU A 2 19.91 -41.28 -7.18
CA LEU A 2 19.21 -40.72 -6.01
C LEU A 2 19.12 -39.18 -6.01
N LEU A 3 20.21 -38.47 -6.33
CA LEU A 3 20.21 -37.00 -6.43
C LEU A 3 19.21 -36.47 -7.47
N LEU A 4 19.15 -37.11 -8.65
CA LEU A 4 18.22 -36.74 -9.71
C LEU A 4 16.77 -36.98 -9.29
N LEU A 5 16.50 -38.07 -8.56
CA LEU A 5 15.18 -38.35 -8.00
C LEU A 5 14.77 -37.30 -6.97
N VAL A 6 15.68 -36.91 -6.06
CA VAL A 6 15.44 -35.86 -5.06
C VAL A 6 15.16 -34.52 -5.73
N LEU A 7 15.97 -34.12 -6.72
CA LEU A 7 15.74 -32.89 -7.47
C LEU A 7 14.40 -32.90 -8.21
N ALA A 8 14.01 -34.03 -8.79
CA ALA A 8 12.71 -34.17 -9.45
C ALA A 8 11.56 -34.02 -8.46
N VAL A 9 11.64 -34.64 -7.28
CA VAL A 9 10.62 -34.48 -6.22
C VAL A 9 10.52 -33.03 -5.76
N ILE A 10 11.65 -32.35 -5.54
CA ILE A 10 11.68 -30.93 -5.17
C ILE A 10 11.05 -30.07 -6.27
N ALA A 11 11.39 -30.32 -7.54
CA ALA A 11 10.83 -29.58 -8.66
C ALA A 11 9.31 -29.75 -8.77
N VAL A 12 8.81 -30.98 -8.58
CA VAL A 12 7.36 -31.26 -8.55
C VAL A 12 6.69 -30.58 -7.36
N ALA A 13 7.31 -30.58 -6.18
CA ALA A 13 6.79 -29.91 -5.00
C ALA A 13 6.69 -28.39 -5.21
N ILE A 14 7.74 -27.75 -5.74
CA ILE A 14 7.76 -26.32 -6.08
C ILE A 14 6.71 -26.02 -7.15
N TYR A 15 6.64 -26.82 -8.21
CA TYR A 15 5.65 -26.64 -9.27
C TYR A 15 4.21 -26.72 -8.74
N SER A 16 3.92 -27.70 -7.89
CA SER A 16 2.61 -27.82 -7.25
C SER A 16 2.33 -26.67 -6.29
N TRP A 17 3.33 -26.20 -5.55
CA TRP A 17 3.22 -25.04 -4.66
C TRP A 17 2.86 -23.76 -5.43
N LEU A 18 3.53 -23.52 -6.56
CA LEU A 18 3.27 -22.36 -7.43
C LEU A 18 1.90 -22.40 -8.14
N LYS A 19 1.12 -23.48 -8.01
CA LYS A 19 -0.27 -23.54 -8.46
C LYS A 19 -1.28 -22.97 -7.47
N GLN A 20 -0.85 -22.58 -6.26
CA GLN A 20 -1.76 -21.95 -5.31
C GLN A 20 -2.29 -20.62 -5.87
N PRO A 21 -3.54 -20.23 -5.54
CA PRO A 21 -4.17 -19.04 -6.12
C PRO A 21 -3.40 -17.74 -5.93
N GLN A 22 -2.61 -17.59 -4.85
CA GLN A 22 -1.80 -16.40 -4.61
C GLN A 22 -0.69 -16.16 -5.65
N TYR A 23 -0.27 -17.19 -6.39
CA TYR A 23 0.79 -17.14 -7.40
C TYR A 23 0.26 -16.99 -8.84
N ILE A 24 -1.03 -16.69 -9.02
CA ILE A 24 -1.53 -16.44 -10.37
C ILE A 24 -0.86 -15.20 -10.98
N SER A 25 -0.78 -15.18 -12.31
CA SER A 25 -0.39 -13.98 -13.05
C SER A 25 -1.62 -13.22 -13.53
N PRO A 26 -1.54 -11.88 -13.62
CA PRO A 26 -2.65 -11.07 -14.09
C PRO A 26 -2.87 -11.34 -15.58
N GLU A 27 -4.09 -11.10 -16.03
CA GLU A 27 -4.46 -11.13 -17.44
C GLU A 27 -4.95 -9.75 -17.85
N VAL A 28 -4.10 -9.04 -18.57
CA VAL A 28 -4.33 -7.66 -18.96
C VAL A 28 -4.41 -7.61 -20.47
N LYS A 29 -5.57 -7.18 -20.99
CA LYS A 29 -5.75 -6.96 -22.42
C LYS A 29 -4.88 -5.78 -22.86
N PRO A 30 -4.40 -5.73 -24.11
CA PRO A 30 -3.68 -4.57 -24.64
C PRO A 30 -4.46 -3.28 -24.38
N GLN A 31 -3.76 -2.23 -23.95
CA GLN A 31 -4.33 -0.91 -23.65
C GLN A 31 -3.83 0.14 -24.65
N PRO A 32 -4.24 0.09 -25.94
CA PRO A 32 -3.67 0.96 -26.97
C PRO A 32 -3.95 2.45 -26.76
N GLU A 33 -5.03 2.78 -26.05
CA GLU A 33 -5.42 4.17 -25.74
C GLU A 33 -4.77 4.70 -24.46
N ASN A 34 -4.12 3.83 -23.67
CA ASN A 34 -3.47 4.24 -22.42
C ASN A 34 -2.02 4.67 -22.72
N PRO A 35 -1.65 5.95 -22.52
CA PRO A 35 -0.32 6.45 -22.88
C PRO A 35 0.81 5.85 -22.04
N LEU A 36 0.49 5.21 -20.92
CA LEU A 36 1.45 4.51 -20.06
C LEU A 36 1.73 3.10 -20.54
N PHE A 37 0.87 2.52 -21.39
CA PHE A 37 0.98 1.12 -21.81
C PHE A 37 1.67 1.01 -23.18
N ARG A 38 2.86 0.42 -23.19
CA ARG A 38 3.63 0.16 -24.42
C ARG A 38 4.46 -1.12 -24.26
N ASP A 39 4.65 -1.82 -25.37
CA ASP A 39 5.41 -3.09 -25.42
C ASP A 39 4.89 -4.16 -24.44
N GLY A 40 3.57 -4.18 -24.20
CA GLY A 40 2.92 -5.14 -23.33
C GLY A 40 3.07 -4.89 -21.82
N ALA A 41 3.51 -3.69 -21.42
CA ALA A 41 3.70 -3.30 -20.03
C ALA A 41 3.36 -1.82 -19.79
N PHE A 42 3.11 -1.46 -18.54
CA PHE A 42 2.98 -0.08 -18.08
C PHE A 42 4.34 0.55 -17.79
N HIS A 43 4.46 1.87 -17.97
CA HIS A 43 5.69 2.63 -17.79
C HIS A 43 5.44 3.91 -17.00
N ASN A 44 6.41 4.31 -16.18
CA ASN A 44 6.39 5.62 -15.54
C ASN A 44 6.59 6.73 -16.59
N PRO A 45 5.88 7.88 -16.48
CA PRO A 45 6.12 9.03 -17.34
C PRO A 45 7.54 9.58 -17.19
N ILE A 46 8.06 9.58 -15.95
CA ILE A 46 9.43 9.96 -15.65
C ILE A 46 10.29 8.70 -15.68
N ALA A 47 11.28 8.73 -16.57
CA ALA A 47 12.19 7.61 -16.74
C ALA A 47 12.98 7.37 -15.44
N ARG A 48 13.04 6.10 -15.03
CA ARG A 48 13.97 5.66 -13.99
C ARG A 48 15.36 5.63 -14.59
N PRO A 49 16.37 6.30 -13.99
CA PRO A 49 17.75 6.08 -14.37
C PRO A 49 18.06 4.58 -14.26
N THR A 50 18.50 3.97 -15.35
CA THR A 50 18.98 2.60 -15.34
C THR A 50 20.32 2.59 -14.63
N ARG A 51 20.31 2.31 -13.32
CA ARG A 51 21.57 2.10 -12.61
C ARG A 51 22.10 0.74 -13.01
N ASN A 52 23.30 0.72 -13.59
CA ASN A 52 23.99 -0.52 -13.98
C ASN A 52 24.55 -1.20 -12.72
N GLN A 53 23.64 -1.63 -11.84
CA GLN A 53 23.99 -2.29 -10.58
C GLN A 53 24.33 -3.74 -10.86
N ASN A 54 25.42 -4.21 -10.25
CA ASN A 54 25.77 -5.62 -10.29
C ASN A 54 24.71 -6.40 -9.50
N ARG A 55 23.79 -7.05 -10.21
CA ARG A 55 22.68 -7.83 -9.62
C ARG A 55 23.17 -8.91 -8.65
N ILE A 56 24.39 -9.43 -8.86
CA ILE A 56 25.02 -10.41 -7.95
C ILE A 56 25.43 -9.72 -6.65
N ALA A 57 26.00 -8.52 -6.72
CA ALA A 57 26.36 -7.75 -5.54
C ALA A 57 25.10 -7.33 -4.74
N LEU A 58 24.02 -6.97 -5.43
CA LEU A 58 22.74 -6.64 -4.79
C LEU A 58 22.14 -7.87 -4.09
N LEU A 59 22.13 -9.02 -4.77
CA LEU A 59 21.67 -10.28 -4.18
C LEU A 59 22.56 -10.71 -3.01
N TYR A 60 23.87 -10.54 -3.11
CA TYR A 60 24.81 -10.83 -2.03
C TYR A 60 24.55 -9.92 -0.82
N HIS A 61 24.36 -8.62 -1.04
CA HIS A 61 24.02 -7.69 0.03
C HIS A 61 22.65 -8.00 0.65
N PHE A 62 21.66 -8.37 -0.15
CA PHE A 62 20.35 -8.77 0.35
C PHE A 62 20.41 -10.05 1.22
N LEU A 63 21.23 -11.03 0.83
CA LEU A 63 21.36 -12.31 1.54
C LEU A 63 22.30 -12.28 2.74
N PHE A 64 23.37 -11.48 2.69
CA PHE A 64 24.47 -11.49 3.65
C PHE A 64 24.75 -10.13 4.31
N GLY A 65 24.12 -9.05 3.82
CA GLY A 65 24.19 -7.74 4.43
C GLY A 65 23.62 -7.77 5.85
N LYS A 66 24.33 -7.15 6.78
CA LYS A 66 23.83 -6.95 8.14
C LYS A 66 23.09 -5.63 8.20
N ASP A 67 21.78 -5.70 8.35
CA ASP A 67 20.96 -4.53 8.59
C ASP A 67 20.85 -4.29 10.10
N VAL A 68 21.51 -3.24 10.58
CA VAL A 68 21.56 -2.92 12.00
C VAL A 68 20.26 -2.20 12.40
N GLY A 69 19.49 -2.80 13.32
CA GLY A 69 18.25 -2.21 13.85
C GLY A 69 17.07 -2.21 12.88
N ALA A 70 17.12 -3.00 11.79
CA ALA A 70 16.04 -3.11 10.81
C ALA A 70 14.83 -3.94 11.32
N LEU A 71 15.01 -4.67 12.42
CA LEU A 71 13.94 -5.30 13.19
C LEU A 71 13.83 -4.61 14.55
N PRO A 72 12.62 -4.46 15.11
CA PRO A 72 12.46 -3.95 16.46
C PRO A 72 12.91 -4.99 17.49
N ASP A 73 13.62 -4.53 18.53
CA ASP A 73 13.99 -5.35 19.69
C ASP A 73 12.85 -5.45 20.72
N ILE A 74 11.74 -4.76 20.47
CA ILE A 74 10.54 -4.72 21.31
C ILE A 74 9.31 -5.14 20.52
N ARG A 75 8.30 -5.66 21.22
CA ARG A 75 6.94 -5.75 20.68
C ARG A 75 6.42 -4.34 20.45
N LEU A 76 5.99 -4.01 19.23
CA LEU A 76 5.48 -2.69 18.92
C LEU A 76 4.20 -2.41 19.71
N PRO A 77 4.04 -1.20 20.29
CA PRO A 77 2.82 -0.82 20.97
C PRO A 77 1.69 -0.69 19.95
N SER A 78 0.60 -1.41 20.19
CA SER A 78 -0.59 -1.39 19.35
C SER A 78 -1.85 -1.41 20.20
N GLU A 79 -2.91 -0.88 19.61
CA GLU A 79 -4.26 -0.92 20.11
C GLU A 79 -5.13 -1.74 19.16
N LYS A 80 -6.29 -2.17 19.61
CA LYS A 80 -7.26 -2.87 18.76
C LYS A 80 -8.62 -2.19 18.92
N THR A 81 -8.85 -1.16 18.11
CA THR A 81 -10.18 -0.56 17.98
C THR A 81 -11.14 -1.60 17.41
N ASP A 82 -12.26 -1.83 18.11
CA ASP A 82 -13.33 -2.71 17.64
C ASP A 82 -14.11 -2.02 16.52
N LEU A 83 -13.90 -2.49 15.29
CA LEU A 83 -14.48 -1.91 14.08
C LEU A 83 -15.99 -2.15 13.99
N HIS A 84 -16.52 -3.18 14.64
CA HIS A 84 -17.96 -3.49 14.66
C HIS A 84 -18.76 -2.53 15.54
N GLN A 85 -18.08 -1.80 16.44
CA GLN A 85 -18.70 -0.85 17.37
C GLN A 85 -18.58 0.61 16.95
N LEU A 86 -17.95 0.90 15.81
CA LEU A 86 -17.86 2.27 15.29
C LEU A 86 -19.25 2.77 14.90
N SER A 87 -19.63 3.96 15.37
CA SER A 87 -20.88 4.59 14.94
C SER A 87 -20.71 5.08 13.52
N LYS A 88 -21.67 4.79 12.62
CA LYS A 88 -21.62 5.22 11.21
C LYS A 88 -21.49 6.74 11.00
N THR A 89 -21.81 7.54 12.02
CA THR A 89 -21.69 9.00 11.98
C THR A 89 -20.27 9.50 12.24
N GLU A 90 -19.36 8.64 12.69
CA GLU A 90 -17.98 9.02 13.00
C GLU A 90 -17.11 8.98 11.75
N ASN A 91 -16.27 10.01 11.56
CA ASN A 91 -15.22 9.99 10.55
C ASN A 91 -13.89 9.58 11.19
N VAL A 92 -13.41 8.39 10.90
CA VAL A 92 -12.24 7.81 11.55
C VAL A 92 -11.35 7.05 10.57
N ILE A 93 -10.03 7.17 10.75
CA ILE A 93 -9.02 6.34 10.08
C ILE A 93 -8.37 5.45 11.15
N ILE A 94 -8.27 4.15 10.87
CA ILE A 94 -7.57 3.17 11.69
C ILE A 94 -6.41 2.62 10.86
N TRP A 95 -5.17 2.92 11.26
CA TRP A 95 -3.99 2.36 10.63
C TRP A 95 -3.71 0.94 11.17
N MET A 96 -3.64 -0.04 10.26
CA MET A 96 -3.49 -1.47 10.59
C MET A 96 -2.06 -1.98 10.37
N GLY A 97 -1.10 -1.05 10.33
CA GLY A 97 0.30 -1.28 10.03
C GLY A 97 0.60 -1.32 8.54
N HIS A 98 1.83 -0.98 8.16
CA HIS A 98 2.27 -0.87 6.76
C HIS A 98 1.40 0.10 5.97
N SER A 99 0.76 -0.38 4.91
CA SER A 99 -0.15 0.38 4.03
C SER A 99 -1.62 -0.03 4.20
N SER A 100 -1.96 -0.78 5.25
CA SER A 100 -3.32 -1.23 5.51
C SER A 100 -4.10 -0.21 6.35
N TYR A 101 -5.28 0.20 5.89
CA TYR A 101 -6.13 1.16 6.59
C TYR A 101 -7.60 0.79 6.50
N PHE A 102 -8.31 0.90 7.63
CA PHE A 102 -9.77 1.00 7.62
C PHE A 102 -10.16 2.46 7.78
N ILE A 103 -11.06 2.93 6.94
CA ILE A 103 -11.52 4.31 6.93
C ILE A 103 -13.04 4.30 6.98
N GLN A 104 -13.62 5.02 7.93
CA GLN A 104 -15.02 5.38 7.89
C GLN A 104 -15.14 6.88 7.62
N LEU A 105 -15.85 7.24 6.56
CA LEU A 105 -15.99 8.62 6.12
C LEU A 105 -17.40 8.85 5.61
N GLU A 106 -18.13 9.77 6.24
CA GLU A 106 -19.50 10.16 5.90
C GLU A 106 -20.46 8.97 5.77
N GLY A 107 -20.35 8.01 6.69
CA GLY A 107 -21.18 6.82 6.72
C GLY A 107 -20.80 5.72 5.74
N LYS A 108 -19.69 5.89 5.00
CA LYS A 108 -19.12 4.88 4.10
C LYS A 108 -17.86 4.26 4.69
N THR A 109 -17.66 2.97 4.45
CA THR A 109 -16.49 2.23 4.94
C THR A 109 -15.57 1.79 3.80
N PHE A 110 -14.29 2.06 3.96
CA PHE A 110 -13.23 1.75 3.01
C PHE A 110 -12.16 0.91 3.69
N LEU A 111 -11.63 -0.07 2.96
CA LEU A 111 -10.45 -0.84 3.35
C LEU A 111 -9.40 -0.68 2.26
N LEU A 112 -8.24 -0.11 2.61
CA LEU A 112 -7.13 0.13 1.70
C LEU A 112 -6.04 -0.91 1.95
N ASP A 113 -5.58 -1.57 0.87
CA ASP A 113 -4.43 -2.49 0.84
C ASP A 113 -4.32 -3.41 2.07
N PRO A 114 -5.36 -4.19 2.43
CA PRO A 114 -5.36 -4.97 3.65
C PRO A 114 -4.43 -6.19 3.54
N VAL A 115 -3.42 -6.23 4.42
CA VAL A 115 -2.51 -7.37 4.57
C VAL A 115 -2.52 -7.81 6.02
N PHE A 116 -3.25 -8.89 6.31
CA PHE A 116 -3.32 -9.52 7.64
C PHE A 116 -2.52 -10.83 7.71
N SER A 117 -1.92 -11.26 6.59
CA SER A 117 -0.97 -12.36 6.59
C SER A 117 0.29 -12.04 7.40
N ASP A 118 0.84 -13.06 8.06
CA ASP A 118 2.06 -12.93 8.87
C ASP A 118 3.31 -12.61 8.04
N ASN A 119 3.25 -12.77 6.71
CA ASN A 119 4.36 -12.47 5.82
C ASN A 119 3.93 -11.76 4.54
N ALA A 120 4.71 -10.76 4.14
CA ALA A 120 4.56 -10.02 2.88
C ALA A 120 5.55 -10.53 1.82
N SER A 121 5.39 -11.79 1.41
CA SER A 121 6.33 -12.45 0.49
C SER A 121 5.73 -13.70 -0.16
N PRO A 122 6.14 -14.07 -1.38
CA PRO A 122 5.81 -15.37 -1.96
C PRO A 122 6.43 -16.55 -1.22
N VAL A 123 7.47 -16.32 -0.40
CA VAL A 123 8.19 -17.38 0.33
C VAL A 123 7.79 -17.34 1.81
N PRO A 124 7.21 -18.43 2.35
CA PRO A 124 6.85 -18.50 3.76
C PRO A 124 8.02 -18.12 4.67
N ARG A 125 7.72 -17.40 5.77
CA ARG A 125 8.70 -16.97 6.78
C ARG A 125 9.77 -15.99 6.30
N THR A 126 9.51 -15.27 5.21
CA THR A 126 10.33 -14.11 4.79
C THR A 126 9.46 -12.86 4.84
N ASN A 127 10.04 -11.69 5.13
CA ASN A 127 9.28 -10.45 5.35
C ASN A 127 8.15 -10.64 6.38
N ILE A 128 8.48 -11.24 7.53
CA ILE A 128 7.53 -11.52 8.59
C ILE A 128 7.11 -10.21 9.26
N ALA A 129 5.83 -10.09 9.61
CA ALA A 129 5.31 -8.96 10.37
C ALA A 129 6.03 -8.84 11.72
N PHE A 130 6.35 -7.62 12.14
CA PHE A 130 6.94 -7.36 13.45
C PHE A 130 5.98 -7.78 14.56
N GLU A 131 6.54 -8.19 15.70
CA GLU A 131 5.70 -8.51 16.85
C GLU A 131 4.92 -7.27 17.29
N GLY A 132 3.61 -7.42 17.45
CA GLY A 132 2.72 -6.32 17.84
C GLY A 132 2.18 -5.48 16.67
N SER A 133 2.62 -5.68 15.42
CA SER A 133 2.13 -4.91 14.26
C SER A 133 0.99 -5.58 13.48
N ASN A 134 0.70 -6.86 13.73
CA ASN A 134 -0.38 -7.60 13.07
C ASN A 134 -1.48 -7.95 14.10
N VAL A 135 -2.36 -6.98 14.40
CA VAL A 135 -3.40 -7.11 15.45
C VAL A 135 -4.82 -7.29 14.94
N TYR A 136 -5.00 -7.16 13.62
CA TYR A 136 -6.27 -7.34 12.93
C TYR A 136 -6.26 -8.61 12.08
N SER A 137 -7.41 -9.28 12.03
CA SER A 137 -7.70 -10.41 11.14
C SER A 137 -8.95 -10.14 10.31
N PRO A 138 -9.24 -10.96 9.28
CA PRO A 138 -10.45 -10.80 8.45
C PRO A 138 -11.76 -10.78 9.25
N GLU A 139 -11.81 -11.45 10.40
CA GLU A 139 -12.98 -11.51 11.28
C GLU A 139 -13.29 -10.16 11.94
N ASP A 140 -12.26 -9.36 12.23
CA ASP A 140 -12.39 -8.05 12.87
C ASP A 140 -13.01 -7.00 11.94
N VAL A 141 -12.93 -7.19 10.63
CA VAL A 141 -13.47 -6.24 9.65
C VAL A 141 -14.98 -6.46 9.49
N PRO A 142 -15.83 -5.42 9.62
CA PRO A 142 -17.26 -5.51 9.32
C PRO A 142 -17.49 -5.64 7.80
N GLU A 143 -18.75 -5.63 7.37
CA GLU A 143 -19.05 -5.40 5.95
C GLU A 143 -18.53 -4.01 5.54
N ILE A 144 -17.90 -3.94 4.37
CA ILE A 144 -17.32 -2.71 3.82
C ILE A 144 -17.95 -2.32 2.50
N ASP A 145 -18.11 -1.02 2.30
CA ASP A 145 -18.61 -0.48 1.03
C ASP A 145 -17.56 -0.61 -0.08
N TYR A 146 -16.29 -0.30 0.22
CA TYR A 146 -15.22 -0.24 -0.77
C TYR A 146 -13.94 -0.92 -0.29
N LEU A 147 -13.43 -1.88 -1.06
CA LEU A 147 -12.03 -2.29 -1.04
C LEU A 147 -11.26 -1.48 -2.07
N LEU A 148 -10.16 -0.86 -1.66
CA LEU A 148 -9.25 -0.11 -2.52
C LEU A 148 -7.91 -0.83 -2.60
N ILE A 149 -7.42 -1.10 -3.82
CA ILE A 149 -6.09 -1.69 -4.04
C ILE A 149 -5.23 -0.78 -4.92
N THR A 150 -4.06 -0.38 -4.41
CA THR A 150 -3.15 0.56 -5.09
C THR A 150 -2.27 -0.09 -6.16
N HIS A 151 -1.86 -1.34 -5.95
CA HIS A 151 -1.07 -2.12 -6.90
C HIS A 151 -0.97 -3.59 -6.45
N ASP A 152 -0.29 -4.43 -7.25
CA ASP A 152 -0.32 -5.89 -7.09
C ASP A 152 0.84 -6.49 -6.27
N HIS A 153 1.66 -5.71 -5.57
CA HIS A 153 2.73 -6.24 -4.73
C HIS A 153 2.19 -7.05 -3.53
N TRP A 154 3.06 -7.90 -2.97
CA TRP A 154 2.69 -8.88 -1.94
C TRP A 154 2.27 -8.24 -0.61
N ASP A 155 2.76 -7.04 -0.33
CA ASP A 155 2.47 -6.22 0.85
C ASP A 155 1.30 -5.24 0.66
N HIS A 156 0.62 -5.29 -0.50
CA HIS A 156 -0.59 -4.49 -0.79
C HIS A 156 -1.78 -5.34 -1.25
N LEU A 157 -1.52 -6.43 -1.97
CA LEU A 157 -2.54 -7.34 -2.50
C LEU A 157 -2.35 -8.74 -1.89
N ASP A 158 -2.97 -8.98 -0.73
CA ASP A 158 -2.81 -10.22 0.03
C ASP A 158 -3.96 -11.22 -0.21
N TYR A 159 -3.68 -12.29 -0.96
CA TYR A 159 -4.71 -13.28 -1.31
C TYR A 159 -5.41 -13.91 -0.10
N PRO A 160 -4.73 -14.45 0.93
CA PRO A 160 -5.38 -15.00 2.12
C PRO A 160 -6.35 -14.02 2.79
N THR A 161 -5.93 -12.77 3.02
CA THR A 161 -6.78 -11.73 3.60
C THR A 161 -8.01 -11.46 2.75
N LEU A 162 -7.80 -11.18 1.46
CA LEU A 162 -8.88 -10.82 0.54
C LEU A 162 -9.86 -11.99 0.34
N ASN A 163 -9.36 -13.21 0.24
CA ASN A 163 -10.19 -14.40 0.11
C ASN A 163 -11.11 -14.60 1.32
N ALA A 164 -10.61 -14.36 2.54
CA ALA A 164 -11.40 -14.43 3.76
C ALA A 164 -12.42 -13.29 3.89
N LEU A 165 -12.11 -12.12 3.31
CA LEU A 165 -13.00 -10.95 3.29
C LEU A 165 -14.03 -10.95 2.16
N ARG A 166 -13.99 -11.92 1.23
CA ARG A 166 -14.80 -11.92 0.00
C ARG A 166 -16.29 -11.62 0.22
N GLY A 167 -16.89 -12.25 1.24
CA GLY A 167 -18.31 -12.07 1.55
C GLY A 167 -18.67 -10.74 2.24
N LYS A 168 -17.67 -9.94 2.62
CA LYS A 168 -17.82 -8.65 3.32
C LYS A 168 -17.60 -7.44 2.43
N ILE A 169 -17.15 -7.64 1.19
CA ILE A 169 -16.76 -6.56 0.28
C ILE A 169 -17.89 -6.30 -0.70
N ARG A 170 -18.46 -5.09 -0.69
CA ARG A 170 -19.50 -4.68 -1.65
C ARG A 170 -18.92 -4.30 -3.01
N ARG A 171 -17.92 -3.40 -3.03
CA ARG A 171 -17.28 -2.91 -4.25
C ARG A 171 -15.76 -2.98 -4.11
N ILE A 172 -15.08 -3.33 -5.19
CA ILE A 172 -13.63 -3.29 -5.33
C ILE A 172 -13.30 -2.20 -6.34
N VAL A 173 -12.46 -1.24 -5.94
CA VAL A 173 -11.91 -0.21 -6.82
C VAL A 173 -10.41 -0.38 -6.87
N THR A 174 -9.88 -0.53 -8.07
CA THR A 174 -8.46 -0.82 -8.29
C THR A 174 -8.00 -0.24 -9.62
N LEU A 175 -6.72 -0.38 -9.93
CA LEU A 175 -6.19 0.06 -11.21
C LEU A 175 -6.27 -1.00 -12.31
N THR A 176 -6.23 -0.52 -13.55
CA THR A 176 -6.26 -1.33 -14.77
C THR A 176 -5.31 -2.53 -14.72
N GLY A 177 -5.88 -3.72 -14.87
CA GLY A 177 -5.20 -5.01 -14.85
C GLY A 177 -5.20 -5.71 -13.50
N VAL A 178 -5.29 -4.98 -12.37
CA VAL A 178 -5.29 -5.58 -11.03
C VAL A 178 -6.58 -6.35 -10.77
N GLY A 179 -7.71 -5.89 -11.31
CA GLY A 179 -9.02 -6.56 -11.24
C GLY A 179 -8.98 -8.00 -11.80
N SER A 180 -8.05 -8.30 -12.71
CA SER A 180 -7.87 -9.66 -13.23
C SER A 180 -7.49 -10.68 -12.15
N TYR A 181 -6.80 -10.26 -11.08
CA TYR A 181 -6.53 -11.12 -9.92
C TYR A 181 -7.83 -11.51 -9.22
N PHE A 182 -8.68 -10.53 -8.94
CA PHE A 182 -9.97 -10.73 -8.28
C PHE A 182 -10.89 -11.65 -9.07
N VAL A 183 -11.01 -11.44 -10.40
CA VAL A 183 -11.79 -12.32 -11.26
C VAL A 183 -11.28 -13.76 -11.18
N LYS A 184 -9.95 -13.96 -11.28
CA LYS A 184 -9.34 -15.30 -11.20
C LYS A 184 -9.44 -15.94 -9.82
N TRP A 185 -9.51 -15.13 -8.76
CA TRP A 185 -9.78 -15.59 -7.40
C TRP A 185 -11.28 -15.88 -7.15
N GLY A 186 -12.15 -15.56 -8.11
CA GLY A 186 -13.58 -15.85 -8.06
C GLY A 186 -14.41 -14.78 -7.35
N PHE A 187 -13.96 -13.53 -7.38
CA PHE A 187 -14.81 -12.39 -7.02
C PHE A 187 -15.79 -12.09 -8.17
N PRO A 188 -17.01 -11.63 -7.88
CA PRO A 188 -17.99 -11.28 -8.91
C PRO A 188 -17.47 -10.12 -9.77
N GLN A 189 -17.48 -10.26 -11.09
CA GLN A 189 -16.93 -9.26 -12.01
C GLN A 189 -17.64 -7.90 -11.87
N GLU A 190 -18.95 -7.92 -11.61
CA GLU A 190 -19.78 -6.75 -11.38
C GLU A 190 -19.40 -5.94 -10.12
N SER A 191 -18.74 -6.57 -9.16
CA SER A 191 -18.25 -5.90 -7.94
C SER A 191 -16.93 -5.16 -8.19
N ILE A 192 -16.25 -5.40 -9.31
CA ILE A 192 -14.90 -4.89 -9.60
C ILE A 192 -15.00 -3.68 -10.54
N THR A 193 -14.34 -2.59 -10.16
CA THR A 193 -14.15 -1.41 -10.99
C THR A 193 -12.65 -1.14 -11.12
N GLU A 194 -12.17 -1.16 -12.36
CA GLU A 194 -10.79 -0.79 -12.68
C GLU A 194 -10.75 0.63 -13.26
N GLY A 195 -9.74 1.41 -12.90
CA GLY A 195 -9.54 2.76 -13.43
C GLY A 195 -8.10 3.05 -13.83
N ASP A 196 -7.96 3.93 -14.82
CA ASP A 196 -6.69 4.56 -15.19
C ASP A 196 -6.46 5.83 -14.35
N TRP A 197 -5.24 6.38 -14.40
CA TRP A 197 -4.93 7.65 -13.74
C TRP A 197 -5.87 8.78 -14.18
N PHE A 198 -6.32 9.56 -13.21
CA PHE A 198 -7.33 10.63 -13.31
C PHE A 198 -8.75 10.16 -13.67
N SER A 199 -9.02 8.85 -13.68
CA SER A 199 -10.40 8.37 -13.67
C SER A 199 -11.06 8.60 -12.30
N CYS A 200 -12.40 8.61 -12.28
CA CYS A 200 -13.18 8.87 -11.08
C CYS A 200 -14.44 8.01 -11.09
N LEU A 201 -14.65 7.25 -10.01
CA LEU A 201 -15.91 6.61 -9.69
C LEU A 201 -16.70 7.53 -8.78
N LYS A 202 -17.90 7.93 -9.22
CA LYS A 202 -18.84 8.75 -8.42
C LYS A 202 -20.00 7.87 -7.97
N GLU A 203 -20.03 7.49 -6.71
CA GLU A 203 -21.06 6.60 -6.18
C GLU A 203 -21.31 6.96 -4.71
N ASP A 204 -22.56 6.83 -4.24
CA ASP A 204 -22.87 6.91 -2.81
C ASP A 204 -22.43 8.18 -2.06
N GLY A 205 -22.31 9.31 -2.77
CA GLY A 205 -21.89 10.59 -2.17
C GLY A 205 -20.37 10.73 -1.99
N VAL A 206 -19.58 9.78 -2.50
CA VAL A 206 -18.11 9.84 -2.55
C VAL A 206 -17.62 9.77 -3.99
N ASP A 207 -16.70 10.67 -4.33
CA ASP A 207 -15.89 10.62 -5.54
C ASP A 207 -14.58 9.90 -5.19
N ILE A 208 -14.39 8.71 -5.77
CA ILE A 208 -13.17 7.90 -5.63
C ILE A 208 -12.33 8.12 -6.89
N HIS A 209 -11.29 8.93 -6.78
CA HIS A 209 -10.35 9.18 -7.87
C HIS A 209 -9.24 8.15 -7.86
N VAL A 210 -8.86 7.65 -9.05
CA VAL A 210 -7.62 6.91 -9.27
C VAL A 210 -6.56 7.90 -9.73
N LEU A 211 -5.40 7.92 -9.07
CA LEU A 211 -4.41 8.99 -9.22
C LEU A 211 -3.01 8.44 -9.50
N PRO A 212 -2.15 9.24 -10.15
CA PRO A 212 -0.80 8.81 -10.49
C PRO A 212 0.09 8.60 -9.27
N THR A 213 1.01 7.63 -9.38
CA THR A 213 2.19 7.48 -8.50
C THR A 213 3.41 7.10 -9.33
N GLN A 214 4.60 7.26 -8.76
CA GLN A 214 5.85 6.83 -9.38
C GLN A 214 6.30 5.47 -8.81
N HIS A 215 5.67 4.39 -9.26
CA HIS A 215 5.94 3.04 -8.74
C HIS A 215 5.91 1.98 -9.85
N PHE A 216 5.82 0.70 -9.52
CA PHE A 216 5.75 -0.42 -10.46
C PHE A 216 4.79 -1.51 -9.96
N SER A 217 4.59 -2.55 -10.75
CA SER A 217 3.84 -3.74 -10.36
C SER A 217 4.63 -5.02 -10.63
N GLY A 218 4.27 -6.12 -9.99
CA GLY A 218 4.76 -7.46 -10.27
C GLY A 218 4.90 -8.34 -9.03
N ARG A 219 4.43 -9.59 -9.15
CA ARG A 219 4.52 -10.61 -8.09
C ARG A 219 5.52 -11.72 -8.38
N LEU A 220 5.77 -11.99 -9.65
CA LEU A 220 6.56 -13.12 -10.14
C LEU A 220 7.63 -12.65 -11.13
N LEU A 221 7.78 -13.33 -12.27
CA LEU A 221 8.85 -13.08 -13.24
C LEU A 221 8.59 -11.87 -14.16
N LYS A 222 7.32 -11.49 -14.32
CA LYS A 222 6.91 -10.35 -15.15
C LYS A 222 6.54 -9.19 -14.24
N HIS A 223 7.05 -8.01 -14.60
CA HIS A 223 6.74 -6.75 -13.94
C HIS A 223 5.87 -5.88 -14.86
N ASN A 224 5.21 -4.88 -14.26
CA ASN A 224 4.47 -3.83 -14.96
C ASN A 224 3.33 -4.34 -15.84
N GLN A 225 2.76 -5.50 -15.53
CA GLN A 225 1.62 -6.01 -16.29
C GLN A 225 0.33 -5.27 -15.95
N THR A 226 0.19 -4.85 -14.70
CA THR A 226 -0.94 -4.07 -14.16
C THR A 226 -0.49 -2.64 -13.88
N LEU A 227 -1.44 -1.70 -13.85
CA LEU A 227 -1.18 -0.33 -13.46
C LEU A 227 -1.11 -0.20 -11.93
N TRP A 228 -0.33 0.77 -11.44
CA TRP A 228 -0.16 1.13 -10.03
C TRP A 228 -0.57 2.58 -9.81
N GLY A 229 -0.99 2.97 -8.61
CA GLY A 229 -1.34 4.36 -8.33
C GLY A 229 -1.80 4.62 -6.92
N SER A 230 -2.46 5.75 -6.75
CA SER A 230 -3.01 6.27 -5.50
C SER A 230 -4.51 6.49 -5.64
N PHE A 231 -5.17 6.82 -4.54
CA PHE A 231 -6.57 7.23 -4.56
C PHE A 231 -6.78 8.60 -3.91
N ALA A 232 -7.87 9.27 -4.26
CA ALA A 232 -8.45 10.30 -3.41
C ALA A 232 -9.92 9.98 -3.13
N LEU A 233 -10.33 10.17 -1.89
CA LEU A 233 -11.71 10.13 -1.45
C LEU A 233 -12.19 11.56 -1.25
N ILE A 234 -13.08 12.03 -2.11
CA ILE A 234 -13.63 13.36 -2.05
C ILE A 234 -15.13 13.24 -1.79
N THR A 235 -15.56 13.80 -0.68
CA THR A 235 -16.96 13.87 -0.29
C THR A 235 -17.41 15.32 -0.23
N ALA A 236 -18.61 15.57 0.29
CA ALA A 236 -19.11 16.93 0.42
C ALA A 236 -18.41 17.72 1.54
N GLN A 237 -17.84 17.06 2.56
CA GLN A 237 -17.15 17.73 3.67
C GLN A 237 -15.64 17.42 3.74
N HIS A 238 -15.16 16.32 3.15
CA HIS A 238 -13.81 15.82 3.37
C HIS A 238 -13.06 15.46 2.09
N ARG A 239 -11.74 15.59 2.15
CA ARG A 239 -10.83 15.26 1.06
C ARG A 239 -9.63 14.51 1.60
N LEU A 240 -9.58 13.20 1.35
CA LEU A 240 -8.49 12.33 1.80
C LEU A 240 -7.66 11.90 0.59
N TYR A 241 -6.35 12.01 0.68
CA TYR A 241 -5.41 11.42 -0.28
C TYR A 241 -4.82 10.12 0.27
N LEU A 242 -4.81 9.06 -0.53
CA LEU A 242 -4.36 7.72 -0.18
C LEU A 242 -3.21 7.33 -1.11
N GLY A 243 -1.97 7.59 -0.68
CA GLY A 243 -0.81 7.67 -1.58
C GLY A 243 -0.33 6.35 -2.20
N GLY A 244 -0.65 5.20 -1.60
CA GLY A 244 0.00 3.95 -1.96
C GLY A 244 1.52 4.08 -1.90
N ASP A 245 2.21 3.35 -2.77
CA ASP A 245 3.66 3.46 -2.94
C ASP A 245 3.99 4.36 -4.13
N SER A 246 4.98 5.21 -3.94
CA SER A 246 5.40 6.23 -4.89
C SER A 246 6.78 6.77 -4.56
N GLY A 247 7.64 6.88 -5.57
CA GLY A 247 8.76 7.81 -5.51
C GLY A 247 8.29 9.27 -5.63
N TYR A 248 9.13 10.21 -5.23
CA TYR A 248 8.80 11.63 -5.40
C TYR A 248 8.79 12.09 -6.86
N GLY A 249 7.85 12.97 -7.22
CA GLY A 249 7.74 13.54 -8.55
C GLY A 249 6.72 14.68 -8.68
N PRO A 250 6.61 15.29 -9.86
CA PRO A 250 5.71 16.43 -10.12
C PRO A 250 4.22 16.09 -10.03
N HIS A 251 3.88 14.80 -10.07
CA HIS A 251 2.50 14.34 -10.00
C HIS A 251 1.77 14.82 -8.74
N TYR A 252 2.47 15.02 -7.60
CA TYR A 252 1.85 15.58 -6.39
C TYR A 252 1.29 16.99 -6.59
N LYS A 253 2.06 17.88 -7.21
CA LYS A 253 1.59 19.23 -7.58
C LYS A 253 0.47 19.18 -8.61
N GLU A 254 0.56 18.26 -9.57
CA GLU A 254 -0.47 18.08 -10.59
C GLU A 254 -1.80 17.60 -9.99
N ILE A 255 -1.75 16.67 -9.03
CA ILE A 255 -2.91 16.18 -8.27
C ILE A 255 -3.56 17.35 -7.50
N ALA A 256 -2.78 18.11 -6.72
CA ALA A 256 -3.32 19.26 -5.98
C ALA A 256 -3.90 20.33 -6.91
N LYS A 257 -3.27 20.57 -8.07
CA LYS A 257 -3.80 21.49 -9.07
C LYS A 257 -5.12 21.00 -9.66
N HIS A 258 -5.27 19.69 -9.89
CA HIS A 258 -6.44 19.11 -10.53
C HIS A 258 -7.63 18.99 -9.58
N LEU A 259 -7.37 18.51 -8.36
CA LEU A 259 -8.43 18.21 -7.40
C LEU A 259 -8.61 19.31 -6.35
N GLY A 260 -7.58 20.12 -6.09
CA GLY A 260 -7.45 20.93 -4.88
C GLY A 260 -6.67 20.19 -3.79
N GLY A 261 -6.31 20.90 -2.71
CA GLY A 261 -5.62 20.31 -1.55
C GLY A 261 -6.45 19.27 -0.78
N PHE A 262 -5.88 18.73 0.29
CA PHE A 262 -6.45 17.63 1.06
C PHE A 262 -6.50 17.93 2.56
N ASP A 263 -7.51 17.43 3.24
CA ASP A 263 -7.60 17.54 4.71
C ASP A 263 -6.59 16.60 5.37
N ILE A 264 -6.48 15.38 4.84
CA ILE A 264 -5.52 14.37 5.29
C ILE A 264 -4.88 13.72 4.07
N ALA A 265 -3.55 13.62 4.07
CA ALA A 265 -2.80 12.79 3.14
C ALA A 265 -2.15 11.62 3.89
N ILE A 266 -2.49 10.40 3.47
CA ILE A 266 -1.77 9.19 3.86
C ILE A 266 -0.64 9.02 2.85
N LEU A 267 0.60 9.11 3.31
CA LEU A 267 1.78 9.07 2.45
C LEU A 267 2.77 8.05 2.95
N GLU A 268 3.35 7.27 2.03
CA GLU A 268 4.47 6.42 2.40
C GLU A 268 5.68 7.24 2.81
N CYS A 269 6.42 6.75 3.80
CA CYS A 269 7.70 7.33 4.21
C CYS A 269 8.76 6.28 4.55
N GLY A 270 8.47 5.00 4.30
CA GLY A 270 9.33 3.87 4.63
C GLY A 270 9.82 3.13 3.39
N GLN A 271 10.57 2.05 3.61
CA GLN A 271 11.09 1.14 2.59
C GLN A 271 11.97 1.80 1.50
N TYR A 272 12.53 2.98 1.77
CA TYR A 272 13.47 3.64 0.86
C TYR A 272 14.87 3.04 0.95
N ASP A 273 15.59 3.09 -0.17
CA ASP A 273 17.00 2.75 -0.25
C ASP A 273 17.68 3.51 -1.38
N GLN A 274 19.00 3.65 -1.30
CA GLN A 274 19.81 4.26 -2.36
C GLN A 274 19.75 3.48 -3.68
N ASN A 275 19.37 2.21 -3.64
CA ASN A 275 19.27 1.35 -4.81
C ASN A 275 17.98 1.54 -5.60
N TRP A 276 16.93 2.09 -5.00
CA TRP A 276 15.64 2.34 -5.64
C TRP A 276 15.03 3.72 -5.28
N PRO A 277 15.80 4.81 -5.44
CA PRO A 277 15.40 6.14 -4.95
C PRO A 277 14.22 6.78 -5.70
N HIS A 278 13.71 6.11 -6.75
CA HIS A 278 12.65 6.64 -7.62
C HIS A 278 11.32 5.94 -7.42
N VAL A 279 11.21 4.96 -6.52
CA VAL A 279 9.99 4.18 -6.31
C VAL A 279 9.47 4.20 -4.89
N HIS A 280 10.31 4.61 -3.92
CA HIS A 280 9.92 4.89 -2.54
C HIS A 280 10.53 6.22 -2.10
N MET A 281 9.71 7.08 -1.51
CA MET A 281 10.14 8.36 -0.96
C MET A 281 10.97 8.18 0.30
N LYS A 282 12.00 9.03 0.46
CA LYS A 282 12.56 9.30 1.79
C LYS A 282 11.58 10.13 2.63
N PRO A 283 11.70 10.16 3.96
CA PRO A 283 10.82 10.95 4.82
C PRO A 283 10.80 12.46 4.49
N GLU A 284 11.92 13.02 4.05
CA GLU A 284 11.98 14.44 3.65
C GLU A 284 11.27 14.69 2.33
N GLU A 285 11.30 13.72 1.42
CA GLU A 285 10.53 13.77 0.17
C GLU A 285 9.03 13.57 0.42
N CYS A 286 8.66 12.74 1.41
CA CYS A 286 7.30 12.61 1.91
C CYS A 286 6.78 13.94 2.48
N ALA A 287 7.60 14.65 3.27
CA ALA A 287 7.26 15.98 3.77
C ALA A 287 7.07 16.99 2.63
N GLN A 288 7.92 16.95 1.60
CA GLN A 288 7.76 17.79 0.41
C GLN A 288 6.50 17.43 -0.39
N ALA A 289 6.20 16.13 -0.56
CA ALA A 289 5.01 15.65 -1.24
C ALA A 289 3.72 16.12 -0.54
N ALA A 290 3.70 16.12 0.80
CA ALA A 290 2.59 16.66 1.57
C ALA A 290 2.32 18.15 1.28
N SER A 291 3.38 18.96 1.25
CA SER A 291 3.28 20.39 0.92
C SER A 291 2.85 20.61 -0.53
N ASP A 292 3.36 19.80 -1.47
CA ASP A 292 2.97 19.83 -2.88
C ASP A 292 1.52 19.39 -3.12
N LEU A 293 1.02 18.47 -2.29
CA LEU A 293 -0.39 18.07 -2.24
C LEU A 293 -1.29 19.11 -1.58
N GLN A 294 -0.73 20.15 -0.97
CA GLN A 294 -1.47 21.12 -0.15
C GLN A 294 -2.30 20.42 0.94
N ALA A 295 -1.71 19.39 1.57
CA ALA A 295 -2.33 18.66 2.65
C ALA A 295 -2.37 19.54 3.93
N LYS A 296 -3.42 19.40 4.74
CA LYS A 296 -3.49 20.04 6.07
C LYS A 296 -2.95 19.13 7.19
N ALA A 297 -2.99 17.82 6.97
CA ALA A 297 -2.46 16.83 7.89
C ALA A 297 -1.86 15.65 7.12
N VAL A 298 -0.85 15.01 7.71
CA VAL A 298 -0.15 13.86 7.12
C VAL A 298 -0.17 12.69 8.09
N LEU A 299 -0.58 11.52 7.59
CA LEU A 299 -0.45 10.24 8.29
C LEU A 299 0.62 9.41 7.55
N PRO A 300 1.82 9.22 8.12
CA PRO A 300 2.88 8.46 7.47
C PRO A 300 2.60 6.96 7.51
N GLY A 301 2.74 6.29 6.36
CA GLY A 301 2.49 4.86 6.15
C GLY A 301 3.72 4.09 5.68
N HIS A 302 3.48 2.85 5.23
CA HIS A 302 4.48 1.96 4.62
C HIS A 302 5.69 1.64 5.54
N ASN A 303 5.45 1.69 6.85
CA ASN A 303 6.45 1.47 7.89
C ASN A 303 5.89 0.56 9.01
N SER A 304 6.75 0.20 9.96
CA SER A 304 6.36 -0.42 11.25
C SER A 304 5.59 -1.76 11.18
N LYS A 305 5.71 -2.50 10.08
CA LYS A 305 5.14 -3.85 9.97
C LYS A 305 6.10 -4.85 9.36
N PHE A 306 6.72 -4.52 8.23
CA PHE A 306 7.62 -5.42 7.51
C PHE A 306 8.99 -4.78 7.32
N LYS A 307 10.03 -5.62 7.29
CA LYS A 307 11.38 -5.25 6.88
C LYS A 307 11.54 -5.48 5.38
N LEU A 308 11.26 -4.46 4.56
CA LEU A 308 11.41 -4.51 3.09
C LEU A 308 12.58 -3.65 2.58
N ALA A 309 13.26 -2.94 3.48
CA ALA A 309 14.49 -2.19 3.20
C ALA A 309 15.52 -2.33 4.33
N HIS A 310 16.69 -1.71 4.12
CA HIS A 310 17.86 -1.85 4.97
C HIS A 310 17.94 -0.82 6.13
N HIS A 311 17.06 0.18 6.16
CA HIS A 311 17.04 1.18 7.22
C HIS A 311 16.53 0.60 8.55
N ARG A 312 16.80 1.30 9.68
CA ARG A 312 16.22 0.94 10.98
C ARG A 312 14.69 0.98 10.90
N TRP A 313 14.00 0.11 11.64
CA TRP A 313 12.54 0.02 11.56
C TRP A 313 11.83 1.34 11.90
N ASN A 314 12.39 2.13 12.82
CA ASN A 314 11.87 3.43 13.27
C ASN A 314 12.52 4.66 12.59
N ASP A 315 13.52 4.48 11.70
CA ASP A 315 14.13 5.58 10.93
C ASP A 315 13.09 6.42 10.17
N PRO A 316 12.06 5.82 9.53
CA PRO A 316 11.01 6.58 8.86
C PRO A 316 10.25 7.54 9.79
N LEU A 317 9.92 7.08 11.00
CA LEU A 317 9.15 7.84 11.98
C LEU A 317 9.99 8.96 12.62
N GLU A 318 11.26 8.69 12.94
CA GLU A 318 12.21 9.69 13.45
C GLU A 318 12.38 10.83 12.44
N ARG A 319 12.62 10.48 11.17
CA ARG A 319 12.94 11.47 10.13
C ARG A 319 11.74 12.22 9.60
N ILE A 320 10.55 11.59 9.48
CA ILE A 320 9.34 12.35 9.11
C ILE A 320 8.95 13.32 10.22
N SER A 321 9.16 12.95 11.49
CA SER A 321 8.92 13.86 12.62
C SER A 321 9.81 15.09 12.54
N GLN A 322 11.11 14.91 12.29
CA GLN A 322 12.04 16.02 12.06
C GLN A 322 11.69 16.83 10.81
N ALA A 323 11.37 16.18 9.70
CA ALA A 323 11.01 16.85 8.44
C ALA A 323 9.69 17.63 8.52
N SER A 324 8.80 17.25 9.46
CA SER A 324 7.55 17.95 9.74
C SER A 324 7.74 19.22 10.57
N GLU A 325 8.90 19.42 11.20
CA GLU A 325 9.18 20.63 11.96
C GLU A 325 9.09 21.86 11.05
N ASN A 326 8.26 22.83 11.43
CA ASN A 326 7.99 24.08 10.68
C ASN A 326 7.22 23.91 9.36
N GLN A 327 6.59 22.76 9.12
CA GLN A 327 5.65 22.63 8.00
C GLN A 327 4.28 23.22 8.35
N ASP A 328 3.54 23.67 7.34
CA ASP A 328 2.19 24.25 7.50
C ASP A 328 1.08 23.19 7.71
N TRP A 329 1.46 21.91 7.75
CA TRP A 329 0.57 20.78 7.98
C TRP A 329 0.92 20.06 9.28
N ARG A 330 -0.08 19.41 9.90
CA ARG A 330 0.14 18.64 11.14
C ARG A 330 0.57 17.20 10.83
N LEU A 331 1.53 16.68 11.60
CA LEU A 331 1.89 15.26 11.55
C LEU A 331 0.98 14.44 12.48
N MET A 332 0.49 13.29 12.00
CA MET A 332 -0.34 12.35 12.75
C MET A 332 0.35 10.99 12.85
N THR A 333 0.82 10.60 14.03
CA THR A 333 1.56 9.35 14.26
C THR A 333 0.82 8.39 15.20
N PRO A 334 -0.38 7.91 14.84
CA PRO A 334 -1.10 6.95 15.66
C PRO A 334 -0.28 5.68 15.87
N ARG A 335 -0.49 5.01 17.00
CA ARG A 335 -0.12 3.59 17.13
C ARG A 335 -0.97 2.76 16.18
N ILE A 336 -0.50 1.57 15.83
CA ILE A 336 -1.31 0.63 15.04
C ILE A 336 -2.61 0.35 15.80
N GLY A 337 -3.75 0.53 15.13
CA GLY A 337 -5.10 0.37 15.67
C GLY A 337 -5.64 1.52 16.51
N GLU A 338 -4.85 2.56 16.77
CA GLU A 338 -5.30 3.78 17.43
C GLU A 338 -6.19 4.61 16.48
N ARG A 339 -7.25 5.21 17.05
CA ARG A 339 -8.25 5.95 16.28
C ARG A 339 -7.71 7.30 15.85
N VAL A 340 -7.72 7.61 14.56
CA VAL A 340 -7.50 8.97 14.04
C VAL A 340 -8.85 9.59 13.70
N GLN A 341 -9.28 10.57 14.49
CA GLN A 341 -10.53 11.30 14.26
C GLN A 341 -10.31 12.34 13.17
N VAL A 342 -10.99 12.17 12.02
CA VAL A 342 -10.83 13.05 10.86
C VAL A 342 -11.27 14.48 11.19
N ASP A 343 -12.36 14.62 11.95
CA ASP A 343 -12.94 15.92 12.34
C ASP A 343 -12.22 16.61 13.51
N ASN A 344 -11.17 16.00 14.09
CA ASN A 344 -10.50 16.53 15.28
C ASN A 344 -9.09 17.05 14.95
N PRO A 345 -8.95 18.35 14.57
CA PRO A 345 -7.65 18.96 14.28
C PRO A 345 -6.77 19.14 15.53
N GLN A 346 -7.31 18.94 16.73
CA GLN A 346 -6.60 19.06 18.01
C GLN A 346 -6.14 17.71 18.57
N GLN A 347 -6.50 16.59 17.94
CA GLN A 347 -6.02 15.28 18.36
C GLN A 347 -4.49 15.23 18.28
N THR A 348 -3.86 14.81 19.38
CA THR A 348 -2.41 14.63 19.49
C THR A 348 -2.06 13.15 19.53
N PHE A 349 -0.86 12.80 19.09
CA PHE A 349 -0.35 11.43 19.08
C PHE A 349 0.98 11.36 19.84
N SER A 350 1.22 10.25 20.55
CA SER A 350 2.48 10.02 21.23
C SER A 350 3.59 9.63 20.24
N GLN A 351 4.83 9.96 20.57
CA GLN A 351 6.00 9.36 19.95
C GLN A 351 6.24 7.98 20.59
N TRP A 352 5.74 6.93 19.93
CA TRP A 352 5.67 5.57 20.49
C TRP A 352 6.81 4.64 20.03
N TRP A 353 7.67 5.10 19.13
CA TRP A 353 8.76 4.33 18.54
C TRP A 353 10.10 4.45 19.27
#